data_AF-A0A2K1WMF1-F1
#
_entry.id   AF-A0A2K1WMF1-F1
#
_cell.length_a   1.000
_cell.length_b   1.000
_cell.length_c   1.000
_cell.angle_alpha   90.00
_cell.angle_beta   90.00
_cell.angle_gamma   90.00
#
_symmetry.space_group_name_H-M   'P 1'
#
loop_
_entity.id
_entity.type
_entity.pdbx_description
1 polymer ?
#
loop_
_entity_poly.entity_id
_entity_poly.type
_entity_poly.pdbx_seq_one_letter_code
_entity_poly.pdbx_strand_id
1 'polypeptide(L)'
;MASLTKFKQTKEREDVFKSIQCYMYETKSSEEEEAHEYIRNLISNAWKKINEYQFANSHVSQAFIEVAMNLPRMAQCMYQYGDGYGVVHLETKDRVKSSLIKPL
;
A
#
# COMPACT_ATOMS: atom_id res chain seq x y z
N MET A 1 -2.54 -0.49 -0.77
CA MET A 1 -2.13 -0.30 0.64
C MET A 1 -2.91 0.83 1.30
N ALA A 2 -2.89 2.08 0.81
CA ALA A 2 -3.75 3.15 1.34
C ALA A 2 -5.24 2.79 1.37
N SER A 3 -5.73 2.08 0.33
CA SER A 3 -7.12 1.58 0.28
C SER A 3 -7.41 0.40 1.22
N LEU A 4 -6.39 -0.32 1.69
CA LEU A 4 -6.54 -1.49 2.58
C LEU A 4 -6.68 -1.07 4.04
N THR A 5 -5.92 -0.08 4.47
CA THR A 5 -5.74 0.19 5.90
C THR A 5 -6.73 1.18 6.50
N LYS A 6 -7.47 1.86 5.62
CA LYS A 6 -8.53 2.80 5.97
C LYS A 6 -9.82 2.07 6.43
N PHE A 7 -9.78 0.74 6.59
CA PHE A 7 -10.92 -0.14 6.87
C PHE A 7 -11.55 0.05 8.27
N LYS A 8 -10.75 0.34 9.32
CA LYS A 8 -11.26 0.41 10.70
C LYS A 8 -11.79 1.78 11.18
N GLN A 9 -11.49 2.88 10.49
CA GLN A 9 -11.78 4.24 11.00
C GLN A 9 -12.81 5.05 10.19
N THR A 10 -13.26 4.58 9.03
CA THR A 10 -14.23 5.31 8.20
C THR A 10 -15.60 4.64 8.25
N LYS A 11 -16.30 4.74 9.37
CA LYS A 11 -17.75 4.46 9.39
C LYS A 11 -18.59 5.71 9.10
N GLU A 12 -17.99 6.90 9.06
CA GLU A 12 -18.72 8.19 9.07
C GLU A 12 -18.33 9.20 7.97
N ARG A 13 -17.50 8.85 6.99
CA ARG A 13 -17.30 9.72 5.82
C ARG A 13 -17.74 9.01 4.57
N GLU A 14 -18.59 9.70 3.81
CA GLU A 14 -19.06 9.40 2.47
C GLU A 14 -17.85 9.28 1.52
N ASP A 15 -17.13 8.16 1.62
CA ASP A 15 -15.88 7.88 0.89
C ASP A 15 -16.20 6.86 -0.21
N VAL A 16 -15.62 7.07 -1.41
CA VAL A 16 -15.68 6.15 -2.55
C VAL A 16 -15.35 4.73 -2.10
N PHE A 17 -16.08 3.73 -2.62
CA PHE A 17 -15.83 2.31 -2.31
C PHE A 17 -14.33 1.99 -2.43
N LYS A 18 -13.75 1.42 -1.36
CA LYS A 18 -12.36 0.98 -1.35
C LYS A 18 -12.22 -0.31 -2.14
N SER A 19 -11.01 -0.64 -2.59
CA SER A 19 -10.76 -1.83 -3.42
C SER A 19 -11.32 -3.14 -2.84
N ILE A 20 -11.29 -3.33 -1.52
CA ILE A 20 -11.92 -4.47 -0.83
C ILE A 20 -13.44 -4.46 -1.01
N GLN A 21 -14.07 -3.30 -0.79
CA GLN A 21 -15.52 -3.15 -0.91
C GLN A 21 -15.98 -3.27 -2.36
N CYS A 22 -15.22 -2.73 -3.33
CA CYS A 22 -15.46 -2.94 -4.76
C CYS A 22 -15.46 -4.44 -5.08
N TYR A 23 -14.42 -5.17 -4.63
CA TYR A 23 -14.33 -6.61 -4.87
C TYR A 23 -15.50 -7.37 -4.23
N MET A 24 -15.81 -7.12 -2.95
CA MET A 24 -16.92 -7.78 -2.27
C MET A 24 -18.28 -7.50 -2.92
N TYR A 25 -18.47 -6.28 -3.43
CA TYR A 25 -19.66 -5.88 -4.16
C TYR A 25 -19.75 -6.60 -5.53
N GLU A 26 -18.64 -6.63 -6.28
CA GLU A 26 -18.57 -7.27 -7.60
C GLU A 26 -18.76 -8.79 -7.53
N THR A 27 -18.21 -9.45 -6.50
CA THR A 27 -18.29 -10.91 -6.33
C THR A 27 -19.51 -11.38 -5.54
N LYS A 28 -20.41 -10.45 -5.14
CA LYS A 28 -21.69 -10.74 -4.49
C LYS A 28 -21.57 -11.64 -3.25
N SER A 29 -20.84 -11.18 -2.24
CA SER A 29 -20.69 -11.79 -0.89
C SER A 29 -19.46 -12.70 -0.69
N SER A 30 -18.29 -12.33 -1.23
CA SER A 30 -17.03 -12.92 -0.76
C SER A 30 -16.81 -12.58 0.72
N GLU A 31 -16.22 -13.51 1.45
CA GLU A 31 -15.78 -13.24 2.83
C GLU A 31 -14.71 -12.14 2.81
N GLU A 32 -14.66 -11.32 3.86
CA GLU A 32 -13.68 -10.23 3.96
C GLU A 32 -12.24 -10.74 3.78
N GLU A 33 -11.91 -11.91 4.32
CA GLU A 33 -10.58 -12.50 4.18
C GLU A 33 -10.25 -12.87 2.72
N GLU A 34 -11.23 -13.36 1.95
CA GLU A 34 -11.05 -13.66 0.51
C GLU A 34 -10.74 -12.38 -0.27
N ALA A 35 -11.45 -11.28 0.03
CA ALA A 35 -11.17 -9.98 -0.56
C ALA A 35 -9.77 -9.48 -0.19
N HIS A 36 -9.35 -9.66 1.06
CA HIS A 36 -8.00 -9.32 1.51
C HIS A 36 -6.92 -10.16 0.79
N GLU A 37 -7.13 -11.47 0.66
CA GLU A 37 -6.22 -12.36 -0.08
C GLU A 37 -6.14 -11.98 -1.55
N TYR A 38 -7.27 -11.69 -2.20
CA TYR A 38 -7.31 -11.24 -3.58
C TYR A 38 -6.48 -9.96 -3.79
N ILE A 39 -6.64 -8.95 -2.93
CA ILE A 39 -5.83 -7.73 -3.04
C ILE A 39 -4.35 -8.00 -2.75
N ARG A 40 -4.00 -8.87 -1.80
CA ARG A 40 -2.60 -9.28 -1.57
C ARG A 40 -2.00 -9.93 -2.82
N ASN A 41 -2.76 -10.78 -3.50
CA ASN A 41 -2.36 -11.41 -4.76
C ASN A 41 -2.19 -10.39 -5.89
N LEU A 42 -3.07 -9.39 -6.01
CA LEU A 42 -2.90 -8.30 -6.97
C LEU A 42 -1.62 -7.50 -6.71
N ILE A 43 -1.31 -7.19 -5.44
CA ILE A 43 -0.08 -6.49 -5.05
C ILE A 43 1.14 -7.34 -5.42
N SER A 44 1.13 -8.64 -5.12
CA SER A 44 2.20 -9.57 -5.47
C SER A 44 2.44 -9.64 -6.98
N ASN A 45 1.37 -9.72 -7.78
CA ASN A 45 1.45 -9.74 -9.22
C ASN A 45 1.95 -8.39 -9.80
N ALA A 46 1.56 -7.27 -9.21
CA ALA A 46 2.09 -5.96 -9.59
C ALA A 46 3.60 -5.88 -9.33
N TRP A 47 4.08 -6.39 -8.19
CA TRP A 47 5.51 -6.45 -7.87
C TRP A 47 6.31 -7.28 -8.88
N LYS A 48 5.78 -8.42 -9.33
CA LYS A 48 6.42 -9.24 -10.37
C LYS A 48 6.63 -8.45 -11.67
N LYS A 49 5.58 -7.78 -12.15
CA LYS A 49 5.65 -6.93 -13.35
C LYS A 49 6.65 -5.79 -13.19
N ILE A 50 6.63 -5.12 -12.04
CA ILE A 50 7.53 -4.03 -11.73
C ILE A 50 9.00 -4.50 -11.77
N ASN A 51 9.30 -5.67 -11.18
CA ASN A 51 10.64 -6.25 -11.21
C ASN A 51 11.06 -6.61 -12.64
N GLU A 52 10.17 -7.18 -13.46
CA GLU A 52 10.43 -7.45 -14.88
C GLU A 52 10.79 -6.16 -15.64
N TYR A 53 10.03 -5.07 -15.43
CA TYR A 53 10.28 -3.78 -16.06
C TYR A 53 11.62 -3.15 -15.67
N GLN A 54 12.09 -3.36 -14.44
CA GLN A 54 13.40 -2.88 -13.99
C GLN A 54 14.55 -3.47 -14.83
N PHE A 55 14.43 -4.73 -15.26
CA PHE A 55 15.47 -5.41 -16.05
C PHE A 55 15.28 -5.27 -17.56
N ALA A 56 14.07 -4.94 -18.03
CA ALA A 56 13.75 -4.92 -19.45
C ALA A 56 13.98 -3.56 -20.15
N ASN A 57 14.02 -2.43 -19.43
CA ASN A 57 14.00 -1.10 -20.03
C ASN A 57 15.36 -0.37 -19.95
N SER A 58 16.14 -0.40 -21.03
CA SER A 58 17.37 0.39 -21.18
C SER A 58 17.14 1.88 -21.45
N HIS A 59 15.91 2.26 -21.84
CA HIS A 59 15.56 3.64 -22.25
C HIS A 59 15.10 4.56 -21.10
N VAL A 60 14.90 4.00 -19.91
CA VAL A 60 14.46 4.75 -18.73
C VAL A 60 15.65 4.94 -17.80
N SER A 61 15.82 6.13 -17.23
CA SER A 61 16.94 6.38 -16.33
C SER A 61 16.83 5.52 -15.07
N GLN A 62 17.96 5.00 -14.61
CA GLN A 62 18.04 4.20 -13.39
C GLN A 62 17.47 4.94 -12.17
N ALA A 63 17.76 6.24 -12.07
CA ALA A 63 17.23 7.10 -11.00
C ALA A 63 15.70 7.19 -11.02
N PHE A 64 15.08 7.26 -12.20
CA PHE A 64 13.63 7.26 -12.30
C PHE A 64 13.04 5.91 -11.85
N ILE A 65 13.66 4.81 -12.27
CA ILE A 65 13.24 3.46 -11.84
C ILE A 65 13.32 3.36 -10.32
N GLU A 66 14.41 3.81 -9.70
CA GLU A 66 14.57 3.79 -8.24
C GLU A 66 13.50 4.58 -7.51
N VAL A 67 13.19 5.80 -7.97
CA VAL A 67 12.12 6.62 -7.38
C VAL A 67 10.76 5.92 -7.56
N ALA A 68 10.45 5.42 -8.76
CA ALA A 68 9.22 4.71 -9.05
C ALA A 68 9.06 3.45 -8.18
N MET A 69 10.16 2.75 -7.88
CA MET A 69 10.20 1.58 -6.98
C MET A 69 10.02 1.94 -5.51
N ASN A 70 10.56 3.09 -5.08
CA ASN A 70 10.51 3.50 -3.69
C ASN A 70 9.12 4.00 -3.27
N LEU A 71 8.29 4.48 -4.21
CA LEU A 71 6.91 4.87 -3.93
C LEU A 71 6.04 3.72 -3.38
N PRO A 72 5.89 2.55 -4.03
CA PRO A 72 5.12 1.44 -3.49
C PRO A 72 5.74 0.87 -2.20
N ARG A 73 7.07 0.88 -2.05
CA ARG A 73 7.74 0.49 -0.78
C ARG A 73 7.38 1.44 0.37
N MET A 74 7.42 2.74 0.12
CA MET A 74 7.01 3.76 1.08
C MET A 74 5.54 3.53 1.47
N ALA A 75 4.65 3.34 0.50
CA ALA A 75 3.26 3.02 0.78
C ALA A 75 3.11 1.75 1.63
N GLN A 76 3.84 0.68 1.34
CA GLN A 76 3.80 -0.53 2.18
C GLN A 76 4.28 -0.25 3.61
N CYS A 77 5.38 0.49 3.79
CA CYS A 77 5.92 0.85 5.10
C CYS A 77 4.93 1.69 5.93
N MET A 78 4.30 2.68 5.29
CA MET A 78 3.35 3.59 5.95
C MET A 78 2.04 2.91 6.33
N TYR A 79 1.60 1.94 5.55
CA TYR A 79 0.26 1.36 5.65
C TYR A 79 0.22 -0.09 6.13
N GLN A 80 1.34 -0.65 6.57
CA GLN A 80 1.46 -2.05 7.01
C GLN A 80 0.57 -2.38 8.22
N TYR A 81 0.44 -1.46 9.18
CA TYR A 81 -0.25 -1.69 10.46
C TYR A 81 -1.47 -0.80 10.68
N GLY A 82 -1.72 0.14 9.79
CA GLY A 82 -2.72 1.17 10.02
C GLY A 82 -2.65 2.24 8.95
N ASP A 83 -3.51 3.25 9.07
CA ASP A 83 -3.28 4.51 8.36
C ASP A 83 -2.13 5.29 9.02
N GLY A 84 -0.89 4.89 8.77
CA GLY A 84 0.30 5.50 9.36
C GLY A 84 0.61 6.90 8.84
N TYR A 85 -0.16 7.42 7.88
CA TYR A 85 -0.02 8.79 7.37
C TYR A 85 -1.04 9.73 8.00
N GLY A 86 -2.32 9.36 8.00
CA GLY A 86 -3.40 10.16 8.57
C GLY A 86 -3.49 10.07 10.10
N VAL A 87 -3.01 8.99 10.71
CA VAL A 87 -3.10 8.75 12.15
C VAL A 87 -1.74 8.93 12.83
N VAL A 88 -1.65 9.95 13.69
CA VAL A 88 -0.41 10.44 14.31
C VAL A 88 0.18 9.48 15.38
N HIS A 89 -0.58 8.48 15.83
CA HIS A 89 -0.23 7.63 16.98
C HIS A 89 0.12 6.18 16.63
N LEU A 90 0.56 5.92 15.39
CA LEU A 90 0.96 4.58 14.94
C LEU A 90 2.48 4.38 14.93
N GLU A 91 2.90 3.13 14.77
CA GLU A 91 4.28 2.64 14.70
C GLU A 91 5.14 3.45 13.70
N THR A 92 4.50 4.01 12.68
CA THR A 92 5.11 4.88 11.68
C THR A 92 5.79 6.10 12.29
N LYS A 93 5.24 6.71 13.36
CA LYS A 93 5.85 7.87 14.02
C LYS A 93 7.20 7.53 14.64
N ASP A 94 7.29 6.38 15.29
CA ASP A 94 8.53 5.94 15.93
C ASP A 94 9.57 5.53 14.88
N ARG A 95 9.14 4.89 13.80
CA ARG A 95 10.00 4.62 12.62
C ARG A 95 10.56 5.92 12.03
N VAL A 96 9.73 6.93 11.79
CA VAL A 96 10.18 8.23 11.26
C VAL A 96 11.18 8.90 12.20
N LYS A 97 10.90 8.92 13.52
CA LYS A 97 11.84 9.48 14.51
C LYS A 97 13.17 8.74 14.51
N SER A 98 13.14 7.41 14.46
CA SER A 98 14.35 6.59 14.45
C SER A 98 15.19 6.81 13.19
N SER A 99 14.57 7.03 12.04
CA SER A 99 15.28 7.13 10.76
C SER A 99 15.75 8.54 10.40
N LEU A 100 15.01 9.58 10.79
CA LEU A 100 15.26 10.96 10.32
C LEU A 100 15.73 11.92 11.41
N ILE A 101 15.44 11.62 12.69
CA ILE A 101 15.70 12.54 13.80
C ILE A 101 16.84 12.03 14.68
N LYS A 102 16.83 10.73 14.99
CA LYS A 102 17.86 10.12 15.80
C LYS A 102 19.08 9.79 14.94
N PRO A 103 20.29 10.21 15.33
CA PRO A 103 21.52 9.71 14.74
C PRO A 103 21.60 8.19 14.88
N LEU A 104 22.32 7.56 13.95
CA LEU A 104 22.66 6.14 14.00
C LEU A 104 23.59 5.82 15.17
#